data_AF-A0A1Q3VRY4-F1
#
_entry.id   AF-A0A1Q3VRY4-F1
#
_cell.length_a   1.000
_cell.length_b   1.000
_cell.length_c   1.000
_cell.angle_alpha   90.00
_cell.angle_beta   90.00
_cell.angle_gamma   90.00
#
_symmetry.space_group_name_H-M   'P 1'
#
loop_
_entity.id
_entity.type
_entity.pdbx_description
1 polymer ?
#
loop_
_entity_poly.entity_id
_entity_poly.type
_entity_poly.pdbx_seq_one_letter_code
_entity_poly.pdbx_strand_id
1 'polypeptide(L)'
;MADWLRVAAGDAGRITLTLHIQPGAKKSEVAGLYGDVLKIRLAAPPVDGKANAALIEFVAARLGVAKSAVSLKSGQTSRRKVLEVGAAPADAAQRLLGA
;
A
#
# COMPACT_ATOMS: atom_id res chain seq x y z
N MET A 1 16.77 -5.79 6.40
CA MET A 1 16.22 -4.44 6.58
C MET A 1 14.99 -4.38 5.72
N ALA A 2 13.80 -4.27 6.30
CA ALA A 2 12.57 -4.42 5.53
C ALA A 2 12.37 -3.20 4.61
N ASP A 3 12.55 -3.38 3.30
CA ASP A 3 12.52 -2.32 2.28
C ASP A 3 11.10 -1.92 1.83
N TRP A 4 10.09 -2.37 2.58
CA TRP A 4 8.68 -2.17 2.24
C TRP A 4 8.22 -0.73 2.40
N LEU A 5 8.90 0.08 3.22
CA LEU A 5 8.61 1.49 3.41
C LEU A 5 9.90 2.29 3.19
N ARG A 6 9.86 3.22 2.24
CA ARG A 6 10.90 4.22 2.04
C ARG A 6 10.30 5.60 2.20
N VAL A 7 10.86 6.40 3.11
CA VAL A 7 10.51 7.81 3.25
C VAL A 7 11.42 8.61 2.34
N ALA A 8 10.85 9.45 1.47
CA ALA A 8 11.66 10.35 0.66
C ALA A 8 12.28 11.41 1.58
N ALA A 9 13.58 11.64 1.46
CA ALA A 9 14.26 12.70 2.19
C ALA A 9 13.78 14.06 1.65
N GLY A 10 12.94 14.76 2.42
CA GLY A 10 12.40 16.08 2.07
C GLY A 10 11.12 16.40 2.84
N ASP A 11 10.80 17.69 2.96
CA ASP A 11 9.68 18.25 3.73
C ASP A 11 8.27 17.86 3.22
N ALA A 12 8.20 17.11 2.11
CA ALA A 12 6.96 16.87 1.38
C ALA A 12 6.13 15.66 1.87
N GLY A 13 6.51 14.96 2.94
CA GLY A 13 5.70 13.84 3.48
C GLY A 13 5.48 12.69 2.47
N ARG A 14 6.38 12.53 1.50
CA ARG A 14 6.27 11.53 0.44
C ARG A 14 6.91 10.21 0.86
N ILE A 15 6.16 9.12 0.77
CA ILE A 15 6.64 7.77 1.05
C ILE A 15 6.40 6.83 -0.13
N THR A 16 7.26 5.82 -0.26
CA THR A 16 7.11 4.71 -1.19
C THR A 16 6.85 3.43 -0.42
N LEU A 17 5.83 2.69 -0.83
CA LEU A 17 5.39 1.45 -0.22
C LEU A 17 5.57 0.29 -1.20
N THR A 18 6.36 -0.70 -0.84
CA THR A 18 6.50 -1.96 -1.58
C THR A 18 5.60 -3.03 -0.96
N LEU A 19 4.57 -3.42 -1.70
CA LEU A 19 3.47 -4.24 -1.21
C LEU A 19 3.38 -5.54 -2.01
N HIS A 20 2.97 -6.62 -1.34
CA HIS A 20 2.60 -7.87 -1.97
C HIS A 20 1.09 -8.09 -1.85
N ILE A 21 0.39 -8.02 -2.96
CA ILE A 21 -1.07 -8.11 -3.03
C ILE A 21 -1.49 -9.56 -3.24
N GLN A 22 -2.31 -10.05 -2.31
CA GLN A 22 -3.02 -11.32 -2.40
C GLN A 22 -4.51 -11.03 -2.63
N PRO A 23 -4.98 -11.01 -3.90
CA PRO A 23 -6.39 -10.81 -4.23
C PRO A 23 -7.24 -12.04 -3.89
N GLY A 24 -8.57 -11.88 -3.86
CA GLY A 24 -9.52 -12.96 -3.59
C GLY A 24 -9.59 -13.40 -2.12
N ALA A 25 -9.19 -12.54 -1.18
CA ALA A 25 -9.34 -12.80 0.24
C ALA A 25 -10.80 -12.61 0.70
N LYS A 26 -11.17 -13.17 1.86
CA LYS A 26 -12.50 -12.93 2.44
C LYS A 26 -12.70 -11.48 2.88
N LYS A 27 -11.63 -10.82 3.31
CA LYS A 27 -11.61 -9.43 3.81
C LYS A 27 -10.32 -8.73 3.34
N SER A 28 -10.38 -7.40 3.25
CA SER A 28 -9.22 -6.57 2.95
C SER A 28 -8.48 -6.23 4.23
N GLU A 29 -7.25 -6.70 4.38
CA GLU A 29 -6.47 -6.58 5.60
C GLU A 29 -4.96 -6.61 5.31
N VAL A 30 -4.18 -5.99 6.20
CA VAL A 30 -2.72 -6.12 6.17
C VAL A 30 -2.38 -7.46 6.82
N ALA A 31 -1.77 -8.37 6.06
CA ALA A 31 -1.37 -9.68 6.56
C ALA A 31 -0.03 -9.64 7.32
N GLY A 32 0.65 -8.49 7.32
CA GLY A 32 1.93 -8.26 7.97
C GLY A 32 3.10 -8.24 6.99
N LEU A 33 4.31 -8.21 7.55
CA LEU A 33 5.55 -8.21 6.77
C LEU A 33 5.84 -9.61 6.22
N TYR A 34 6.15 -9.68 4.92
CA TYR A 34 6.55 -10.89 4.22
C TYR A 34 7.93 -10.66 3.63
N GLY A 35 8.98 -11.01 4.38
CA GLY A 35 10.35 -10.64 4.03
C GLY A 35 10.50 -9.12 3.98
N ASP A 36 10.91 -8.59 2.83
CA ASP A 36 11.15 -7.16 2.62
C ASP A 36 9.93 -6.39 2.05
N VAL A 37 8.75 -7.02 1.99
CA VAL A 37 7.52 -6.39 1.47
C VAL A 37 6.36 -6.50 2.45
N LEU A 38 5.43 -5.55 2.41
CA LEU A 38 4.22 -5.61 3.22
C LEU A 38 3.15 -6.40 2.48
N LYS A 39 2.71 -7.52 3.06
CA LYS A 39 1.67 -8.36 2.46
C LYS A 39 0.30 -7.80 2.79
N ILE A 40 -0.51 -7.58 1.76
CA ILE A 40 -1.88 -7.10 1.87
C ILE A 40 -2.80 -8.10 1.19
N ARG A 41 -3.82 -8.53 1.92
CA ARG A 41 -4.92 -9.33 1.39
C ARG A 41 -6.02 -8.37 0.96
N LEU A 42 -6.50 -8.51 -0.26
CA LEU A 42 -7.63 -7.72 -0.77
C LEU A 42 -8.79 -8.65 -1.07
N ALA A 43 -10.00 -8.24 -0.63
CA ALA A 43 -11.22 -8.92 -1.03
C ALA A 43 -11.57 -8.70 -2.51
N ALA A 44 -10.97 -7.68 -3.13
CA ALA A 44 -11.14 -7.42 -4.56
C ALA A 44 -10.67 -8.62 -5.41
N PRO A 45 -11.40 -8.92 -6.51
CA PRO A 45 -11.02 -9.98 -7.41
C PRO A 45 -9.69 -9.64 -8.12
N PRO A 46 -8.95 -10.66 -8.61
CA PRO A 46 -7.72 -10.49 -9.40
C PRO A 46 -8.00 -9.99 -10.82
N VAL A 47 -8.99 -9.11 -10.99
CA VAL A 47 -9.29 -8.45 -12.26
C VAL A 47 -8.52 -7.14 -12.30
N ASP A 48 -7.74 -6.96 -13.37
CA ASP A 48 -6.93 -5.77 -13.60
C ASP A 48 -7.79 -4.49 -13.44
N GLY A 49 -7.26 -3.50 -12.71
CA GLY A 49 -7.98 -2.29 -12.35
C GLY A 49 -8.77 -2.36 -11.04
N LYS A 50 -9.55 -3.43 -10.77
CA LYS A 50 -10.34 -3.55 -9.53
C LYS A 50 -9.45 -3.73 -8.29
N ALA A 51 -8.42 -4.57 -8.40
CA ALA A 51 -7.43 -4.73 -7.34
C ALA A 51 -6.62 -3.44 -7.09
N ASN A 52 -6.34 -2.67 -8.14
CA ASN A 52 -5.60 -1.40 -8.03
C ASN A 52 -6.44 -0.34 -7.31
N ALA A 53 -7.70 -0.18 -7.72
CA ALA A 53 -8.62 0.75 -7.08
C ALA A 53 -8.85 0.39 -5.60
N ALA A 54 -9.09 -0.88 -5.30
CA ALA A 54 -9.26 -1.34 -3.92
C ALA A 54 -8.00 -1.15 -3.08
N LEU A 55 -6.82 -1.34 -3.66
CA LEU A 55 -5.56 -1.09 -2.97
C LEU A 55 -5.36 0.39 -2.63
N ILE A 56 -5.58 1.27 -3.61
CA ILE A 56 -5.48 2.72 -3.44
C ILE A 56 -6.44 3.17 -2.34
N GLU A 57 -7.68 2.71 -2.39
CA GLU A 57 -8.70 3.01 -1.38
C GLU A 57 -8.33 2.49 0.01
N PHE A 58 -7.83 1.25 0.10
CA PHE A 58 -7.41 0.65 1.35
C PHE A 58 -6.26 1.42 2.00
N VAL A 59 -5.23 1.75 1.24
CA VAL A 59 -4.06 2.51 1.73
C VAL A 59 -4.45 3.94 2.08
N ALA A 60 -5.27 4.60 1.25
CA ALA A 60 -5.78 5.93 1.51
C ALA A 60 -6.56 5.99 2.82
N ALA A 61 -7.48 5.04 3.04
CA ALA A 61 -8.27 4.94 4.26
C ALA A 61 -7.40 4.67 5.50
N ARG A 62 -6.41 3.76 5.39
CA ARG A 62 -5.48 3.44 6.50
C ARG A 62 -4.62 4.64 6.90
N LEU A 63 -4.13 5.39 5.93
CA LEU A 63 -3.28 6.55 6.17
C LEU A 63 -4.09 7.81 6.49
N GLY A 64 -5.39 7.83 6.18
CA GLY A 64 -6.24 9.02 6.31
C GLY A 64 -5.92 10.10 5.27
N VAL A 65 -5.52 9.68 4.06
CA VAL A 65 -5.12 10.58 2.97
C VAL A 65 -6.10 10.50 1.80
N ALA A 66 -6.10 11.49 0.92
CA ALA A 66 -6.90 11.45 -0.29
C ALA A 66 -6.42 10.34 -1.24
N LYS A 67 -7.35 9.69 -1.96
CA LYS A 67 -7.01 8.69 -3.00
C LYS A 67 -6.07 9.28 -4.05
N SER A 68 -6.21 10.56 -4.39
CA SER A 68 -5.35 11.29 -5.32
C SER A 68 -3.91 11.43 -4.83
N ALA A 69 -3.67 11.36 -3.52
CA ALA A 69 -2.33 11.38 -2.94
C ALA A 69 -1.63 10.02 -3.03
N VAL A 70 -2.35 8.95 -3.38
CA VAL A 70 -1.85 7.58 -3.49
C VAL A 70 -1.77 7.20 -4.98
N SER A 71 -0.56 7.02 -5.50
CA SER A 71 -0.31 6.67 -6.89
C SER A 71 0.39 5.32 -7.01
N LEU A 72 0.01 4.52 -8.00
CA LEU A 72 0.69 3.26 -8.30
C LEU A 72 1.90 3.53 -9.21
N LYS A 73 3.12 3.43 -8.66
CA LYS A 73 4.38 3.58 -9.41
C LYS A 73 4.69 2.38 -10.29
N SER A 74 4.46 1.17 -9.77
CA SER A 74 4.82 -0.06 -10.47
C SER A 74 4.01 -1.26 -10.02
N GLY A 75 4.00 -2.31 -10.86
CA GLY A 75 3.31 -3.57 -10.58
C GLY A 75 1.84 -3.60 -10.98
N GLN A 76 1.43 -2.85 -12.02
CA GLN A 76 0.05 -2.88 -12.53
C GLN A 76 -0.45 -4.31 -12.77
N THR A 77 0.36 -5.13 -13.45
CA THR A 77 0.07 -6.53 -13.79
C THR A 77 0.63 -7.57 -12.81
N SER A 78 1.33 -7.13 -11.76
CA SER A 78 2.05 -8.01 -10.82
C SER A 78 1.45 -7.99 -9.43
N ARG A 79 1.64 -9.09 -8.68
CA ARG A 79 1.27 -9.15 -7.25
C ARG A 79 2.14 -8.25 -6.39
N ARG A 80 3.40 -8.05 -6.78
CA ARG A 80 4.28 -7.05 -6.17
C ARG A 80 3.93 -5.68 -6.75
N LYS A 81 3.46 -4.77 -5.90
CA LYS A 81 3.06 -3.41 -6.27
C LYS A 81 3.89 -2.40 -5.50
N VAL A 82 4.18 -1.28 -6.16
CA VAL A 82 4.86 -0.14 -5.55
C VAL A 82 3.93 1.04 -5.59
N LEU A 83 3.52 1.53 -4.43
CA LEU A 83 2.71 2.75 -4.29
C LEU A 83 3.61 3.91 -3.84
N GLU A 84 3.33 5.10 -4.34
CA GLU A 84 3.83 6.36 -3.81
C GLU A 84 2.67 7.08 -3.12
N VAL A 85 2.90 7.54 -1.90
CA VAL A 85 1.95 8.37 -1.14
C VAL A 85 2.59 9.73 -0.93
N GLY A 86 1.99 10.78 -1.48
CA GLY A 86 2.56 12.13 -1.45
C GLY A 86 2.30 12.93 -0.19
N ALA A 87 1.35 12.53 0.65
CA ALA A 87 0.94 13.27 1.85
C ALA A 87 0.79 12.33 3.05
N ALA A 88 1.74 11.44 3.25
CA ALA A 88 1.66 10.45 4.31
C ALA A 88 1.96 11.09 5.68
N PRO A 89 1.21 10.71 6.73
CA PRO A 89 1.52 11.13 8.09
C PRO A 89 2.84 10.51 8.57
N ALA A 90 3.51 11.14 9.54
CA ALA A 90 4.73 10.61 10.15
C ALA A 90 4.54 9.19 10.71
N ASP A 91 3.37 8.90 11.27
CA ASP A 91 2.98 7.59 11.82
C ASP A 91 2.44 6.61 10.76
N ALA A 92 2.65 6.85 9.47
CA ALA A 92 2.15 6.00 8.40
C ALA A 92 2.56 4.53 8.56
N ALA A 93 3.80 4.28 9.00
CA ALA A 93 4.30 2.94 9.25
C ALA A 93 3.45 2.20 10.30
N GLN A 94 3.16 2.89 11.41
CA GLN A 94 2.43 2.34 12.55
C GLN A 94 0.95 2.12 12.20
N ARG A 95 0.33 3.00 11.40
CA ARG A 95 -1.05 2.82 10.92
C ARG A 95 -1.23 1.63 9.98
N LEU A 96 -0.18 1.31 9.20
CA LEU A 96 -0.19 0.17 8.29
C LEU A 96 0.12 -1.15 9.02
N LEU A 97 0.98 -1.14 10.04
CA LEU A 97 1.36 -2.35 10.80
C LEU A 97 0.46 -2.65 12.00
N GLY A 98 -0.12 -1.63 12.64
CA GLY A 98 -0.81 -1.73 13.93
C GLY A 98 -2.31 -1.95 13.86
N ALA A 99 -2.76 -2.94 13.08
CA ALA A 99 -4.18 -3.28 12.91
C ALA A 99 -4.55 -4.64 13.50
#